data_AF-A0A2H1EB84-F1
#
_entry.id   AF-A0A2H1EB84-F1
#
_cell.length_a   1.000
_cell.length_b   1.000
_cell.length_c   1.000
_cell.angle_alpha   90.00
_cell.angle_beta   90.00
_cell.angle_gamma   90.00
#
_symmetry.space_group_name_H-M   'P 1'
#
loop_
_entity.id
_entity.type
_entity.pdbx_description
1 polymer ?
#
loop_
_entity_poly.entity_id
_entity_poly.type
_entity_poly.pdbx_seq_one_letter_code
_entity_poly.pdbx_strand_id
1 'polypeptide(L)'
;MSSSKKIPFTFLSKLSFSLLMDTSEKTAFLMKKNIYIASALLLAACGTNKDTLTYTLTNSDGAKKYAETITAKELKTNLLAYHADGIKQKKSIAFLKNNYTKQGVTAPLSNSNYLQRVSRQRKEQPQDAKNVIAYIKGSEKPNETILISTHLNHGNSKEVDADHSGTASLLEIAKAFKKAERAGIRPKRSIAFLHLTGSEKGTLGSEYYIKNPVFPLQSIVANLDIDMIGSVDAYHKNNPNYVYVTGSDRLSTELHRISEMINKKFTNIQLDYSYSHQYDTDSFYAQSHHANFVKHKIPVISYFNGTEETTRTPINYDLLKNRTRLIFYTAWELANKANRLIIDNAVYNQAYQENYQRDGIIDIINKARNSYVLVDPFQKNVAASVAAIKARGNEVGAYINIGAGETYRDDFNAMKPFLVKKVWSEWDGEYFVNTTTTGIVDLMKARIDKVAAWGCDWVEFDNMDWFYDDESRATYGFKVTKEEGVAYYQELCDYVHEKGMKCMAKNTVENASNFDGVLYESYKKNMNWWDEAGTQRFLDAGKVVIINHYNEKKCENAYLKYKSIYKGNISFICEDAKLEKYVHFNK
;
A
#
# COMPACT_ATOMS: atom_id res chain seq x y z
N MET A 1 -36.50 10.00 -62.81
CA MET A 1 -35.48 10.89 -63.38
C MET A 1 -34.83 11.67 -62.26
N SER A 2 -33.50 11.59 -62.14
CA SER A 2 -32.56 12.65 -61.72
C SER A 2 -33.03 13.63 -60.63
N SER A 3 -32.44 13.54 -59.43
CA SER A 3 -31.41 14.49 -58.92
C SER A 3 -32.06 15.70 -58.22
N SER A 4 -31.45 16.45 -57.31
CA SER A 4 -30.09 16.52 -56.78
C SER A 4 -30.14 17.31 -55.47
N LYS A 5 -29.11 17.12 -54.65
CA LYS A 5 -28.73 17.87 -53.45
C LYS A 5 -28.81 19.39 -53.63
N LYS A 6 -29.07 20.13 -52.53
CA LYS A 6 -28.14 21.12 -51.94
C LYS A 6 -28.68 21.78 -50.65
N ILE A 7 -27.81 21.78 -49.65
CA ILE A 7 -27.74 22.62 -48.44
C ILE A 7 -27.03 23.95 -48.86
N PRO A 8 -26.71 24.99 -48.04
CA PRO A 8 -27.11 25.42 -46.67
C PRO A 8 -27.21 26.99 -46.46
N PHE A 9 -27.30 27.41 -45.19
CA PHE A 9 -26.76 28.64 -44.54
C PHE A 9 -27.59 29.96 -44.46
N THR A 10 -28.12 30.18 -43.25
CA THR A 10 -27.96 31.35 -42.33
C THR A 10 -28.45 32.78 -42.63
N PHE A 11 -29.07 33.31 -41.55
CA PHE A 11 -28.83 34.59 -40.85
C PHE A 11 -29.75 35.81 -41.10
N LEU A 12 -30.41 36.20 -40.00
CA LEU A 12 -30.73 37.55 -39.49
C LEU A 12 -31.51 38.54 -40.39
N SER A 13 -32.66 39.02 -39.91
CA SER A 13 -32.73 40.24 -39.09
C SER A 13 -34.14 40.87 -39.02
N LYS A 14 -34.40 41.54 -37.88
CA LYS A 14 -35.29 42.72 -37.67
C LYS A 14 -36.81 42.51 -37.80
N LEU A 15 -37.71 43.27 -37.16
CA LEU A 15 -37.79 44.18 -36.00
C LEU A 15 -39.18 44.83 -36.15
N SER A 16 -40.05 44.90 -35.11
CA SER A 16 -41.09 45.94 -34.86
C SER A 16 -42.14 45.43 -33.85
N PHE A 17 -42.24 46.06 -32.67
CA PHE A 17 -43.30 47.01 -32.22
C PHE A 17 -44.66 46.32 -31.96
N SER A 18 -45.41 46.51 -30.86
CA SER A 18 -45.37 47.46 -29.75
C SER A 18 -46.48 47.16 -28.72
N LEU A 19 -46.23 47.59 -27.48
CA LEU A 19 -47.16 48.17 -26.48
C LEU A 19 -48.40 47.39 -25.99
N LEU A 20 -48.43 47.14 -24.66
CA LEU A 20 -49.37 47.83 -23.75
C LEU A 20 -48.86 47.73 -22.30
N MET A 21 -48.85 48.86 -21.61
CA MET A 21 -48.53 49.04 -20.19
C MET A 21 -49.72 48.63 -19.31
N ASP A 22 -49.46 48.12 -18.10
CA ASP A 22 -49.88 48.84 -16.88
C ASP A 22 -49.10 48.35 -15.64
N THR A 23 -49.24 49.10 -14.56
CA THR A 23 -48.26 49.44 -13.55
C THR A 23 -48.73 49.03 -12.16
N SER A 24 -47.87 48.39 -11.38
CA SER A 24 -47.82 48.35 -9.90
C SER A 24 -46.58 47.48 -9.58
N GLU A 25 -45.55 47.80 -8.81
CA GLU A 25 -45.10 48.86 -7.89
C GLU A 25 -43.55 48.76 -7.95
N LYS A 26 -42.69 49.77 -8.16
CA LYS A 26 -42.41 51.01 -7.42
C LYS A 26 -42.16 50.92 -5.91
N THR A 27 -41.71 49.77 -5.40
CA THR A 27 -41.26 49.63 -3.98
C THR A 27 -39.96 48.85 -3.76
N ALA A 28 -39.09 48.67 -4.76
CA ALA A 28 -37.77 48.03 -4.55
C ALA A 28 -36.57 48.68 -5.27
N PHE A 29 -36.68 49.95 -5.69
CA PHE A 29 -35.64 50.66 -6.45
C PHE A 29 -34.78 51.64 -5.62
N LEU A 30 -34.93 51.69 -4.28
CA LEU A 30 -34.15 52.61 -3.42
C LEU A 30 -33.29 51.95 -2.34
N MET A 31 -32.78 50.72 -2.58
CA MET A 31 -31.81 50.05 -1.70
C MET A 31 -30.61 49.45 -2.47
N LYS A 32 -30.20 50.07 -3.58
CA LYS A 32 -29.13 49.55 -4.46
C LYS A 32 -27.94 50.49 -4.71
N LYS A 33 -27.64 51.44 -3.82
CA LYS A 33 -26.54 52.40 -4.07
C LYS A 33 -25.53 52.68 -2.96
N ASN A 34 -25.44 51.86 -1.90
CA ASN A 34 -24.41 52.02 -0.86
C ASN A 34 -23.69 50.72 -0.43
N ILE A 35 -23.66 49.68 -1.26
CA ILE A 35 -22.83 48.47 -1.01
C ILE A 35 -21.99 48.14 -2.25
N TYR A 36 -21.20 49.11 -2.71
CA TYR A 36 -20.20 48.90 -3.78
C TYR A 36 -18.83 49.50 -3.45
N ILE A 37 -18.52 49.67 -2.16
CA ILE A 37 -17.16 49.96 -1.67
C ILE A 37 -16.89 49.12 -0.42
N ALA A 38 -16.98 47.80 -0.55
CA ALA A 38 -16.45 46.84 0.44
C ALA A 38 -16.04 45.49 -0.20
N SER A 39 -16.02 45.40 -1.54
CA SER A 39 -15.85 44.12 -2.25
C SER A 39 -14.62 44.10 -3.17
N ALA A 40 -13.76 45.13 -3.11
CA ALA A 40 -12.57 45.25 -3.96
C ALA A 40 -11.25 44.95 -3.22
N LEU A 41 -11.30 44.42 -1.99
CA LEU A 41 -10.11 44.05 -1.19
C LEU A 41 -10.08 42.57 -0.77
N LEU A 42 -10.89 41.71 -1.41
CA LEU A 42 -10.91 40.26 -1.17
C LEU A 42 -10.75 39.43 -2.46
N LEU A 43 -10.07 39.99 -3.47
CA LEU A 43 -9.77 39.32 -4.76
C LEU A 43 -8.27 39.06 -4.97
N ALA A 44 -7.53 38.77 -3.89
CA ALA A 44 -6.14 38.32 -3.96
C ALA A 44 -5.88 37.06 -3.09
N ALA A 45 -6.89 36.20 -2.90
CA ALA A 45 -6.73 34.95 -2.15
C ALA A 45 -7.66 33.84 -2.67
N CYS A 46 -7.64 33.57 -3.97
CA CYS A 46 -8.16 32.32 -4.54
C CYS A 46 -7.28 31.94 -5.74
N GLY A 47 -5.99 31.75 -5.47
CA GLY A 47 -5.17 30.90 -6.32
C GLY A 47 -5.65 29.47 -6.11
N THR A 48 -6.05 28.82 -7.19
CA THR A 48 -6.45 27.42 -7.23
C THR A 48 -5.30 26.53 -6.73
N ASN A 49 -5.36 26.10 -5.47
CA ASN A 49 -4.49 25.02 -5.01
C ASN A 49 -5.06 23.71 -5.53
N LYS A 50 -4.31 23.12 -6.47
CA LYS A 50 -4.47 21.73 -6.89
C LYS A 50 -4.05 20.84 -5.71
N ASP A 51 -4.97 20.54 -4.82
CA ASP A 51 -4.77 19.53 -3.77
C ASP A 51 -4.84 18.13 -4.41
N THR A 52 -3.78 17.78 -5.14
CA THR A 52 -3.22 16.43 -5.07
C THR A 52 -3.16 16.07 -3.60
N LEU A 53 -3.65 14.90 -3.17
CA LEU A 53 -3.38 14.34 -1.83
C LEU A 53 -1.87 14.36 -1.59
N THR A 54 -1.38 15.46 -1.05
CA THR A 54 0.03 15.77 -0.91
C THR A 54 0.35 15.40 0.52
N TYR A 55 0.98 14.24 0.69
CA TYR A 55 1.68 13.99 1.93
C TYR A 55 2.63 15.18 2.15
N THR A 56 2.45 15.87 3.26
CA THR A 56 3.30 17.00 3.63
C THR A 56 4.29 16.50 4.67
N LEU A 57 5.57 16.72 4.44
CA LEU A 57 6.60 16.47 5.45
C LEU A 57 6.35 17.38 6.65
N THR A 58 5.95 16.81 7.79
CA THR A 58 5.51 17.60 8.95
C THR A 58 6.59 17.75 10.00
N ASN A 59 7.64 16.91 9.99
CA ASN A 59 8.59 16.83 11.11
C ASN A 59 10.06 17.02 10.70
N SER A 60 10.33 17.15 9.40
CA SER A 60 11.69 17.04 8.87
C SER A 60 12.57 18.29 9.02
N ASP A 61 12.01 19.48 9.20
CA ASP A 61 12.81 20.72 9.29
C ASP A 61 13.67 20.78 10.56
N GLY A 62 13.16 20.24 11.68
CA GLY A 62 13.93 20.13 12.92
C GLY A 62 15.10 19.14 12.85
N ALA A 63 15.11 18.26 11.84
CA ALA A 63 16.14 17.23 11.68
C ALA A 63 17.48 17.80 11.19
N LYS A 64 17.48 18.92 10.47
CA LYS A 64 18.67 19.46 9.78
C LYS A 64 19.86 19.67 10.72
N LYS A 65 19.62 20.27 11.88
CA LYS A 65 20.62 20.51 12.93
C LYS A 65 21.32 19.23 13.42
N TYR A 66 20.59 18.10 13.42
CA TYR A 66 21.11 16.82 13.88
C TYR A 66 21.73 16.02 12.73
N ALA A 67 21.18 16.11 11.53
CA ALA A 67 21.81 15.56 10.32
C ALA A 67 23.20 16.18 10.07
N GLU A 68 23.38 17.45 10.43
CA GLU A 68 24.67 18.14 10.33
C GLU A 68 25.77 17.52 11.20
N THR A 69 25.43 16.76 12.25
CA THR A 69 26.42 16.02 13.03
C THR A 69 26.97 14.80 12.32
N ILE A 70 26.30 14.32 11.28
CA ILE A 70 26.80 13.24 10.44
C ILE A 70 27.80 13.88 9.48
N THR A 71 29.10 13.67 9.73
CA THR A 71 30.19 14.27 8.96
C THR A 71 31.03 13.22 8.25
N ALA A 72 31.57 13.58 7.08
CA ALA A 72 32.49 12.71 6.33
C ALA A 72 33.71 12.30 7.17
N LYS A 73 34.21 13.21 8.02
CA LYS A 73 35.33 12.96 8.94
C LYS A 73 34.99 11.87 9.96
N GLU A 74 33.85 11.97 10.63
CA GLU A 74 33.48 11.00 11.68
C GLU A 74 33.08 9.65 11.08
N LEU A 75 32.41 9.65 9.93
CA LEU A 75 32.17 8.44 9.15
C LEU A 75 33.49 7.75 8.79
N LYS A 76 34.48 8.49 8.30
CA LYS A 76 35.83 7.96 8.04
C LYS A 76 36.48 7.40 9.29
N THR A 77 36.45 8.14 10.40
CA THR A 77 37.05 7.68 11.66
C THR A 77 36.40 6.39 12.16
N ASN A 78 35.07 6.32 12.20
CA ASN A 78 34.35 5.14 12.66
C ASN A 78 34.57 3.95 11.73
N LEU A 79 34.55 4.17 10.42
CA LEU A 79 34.73 3.13 9.43
C LEU A 79 36.15 2.55 9.51
N LEU A 80 37.19 3.38 9.58
CA LEU A 80 38.58 2.92 9.73
C LEU A 80 38.82 2.21 11.06
N ALA A 81 38.25 2.72 12.16
CA ALA A 81 38.37 2.07 13.46
C ALA A 81 37.62 0.72 13.49
N TYR A 82 36.43 0.67 12.89
CA TYR A 82 35.69 -0.57 12.71
C TYR A 82 36.44 -1.54 11.80
N HIS A 83 37.09 -1.09 10.72
CA HIS A 83 37.91 -1.96 9.87
C HIS A 83 39.10 -2.55 10.65
N ALA A 84 39.82 -1.72 11.40
CA ALA A 84 40.99 -2.15 12.18
C ALA A 84 40.64 -3.20 13.25
N ASP A 85 39.49 -3.04 13.91
CA ASP A 85 39.03 -3.96 14.96
C ASP A 85 38.13 -5.08 14.43
N GLY A 86 37.41 -4.85 13.34
CA GLY A 86 36.22 -5.59 12.90
C GLY A 86 36.49 -6.88 12.14
N ILE A 87 37.75 -7.17 11.81
CA ILE A 87 38.16 -8.42 11.14
C ILE A 87 37.77 -9.66 11.97
N LYS A 88 37.58 -9.52 13.30
CA LYS A 88 37.09 -10.60 14.17
C LYS A 88 35.81 -10.20 14.87
N GLN A 89 34.74 -11.00 14.72
CA GLN A 89 33.43 -10.79 15.35
C GLN A 89 33.47 -10.32 16.82
N LYS A 90 34.30 -10.94 17.67
CA LYS A 90 34.42 -10.55 19.09
C LYS A 90 34.85 -9.08 19.27
N LYS A 91 35.76 -8.61 18.43
CA LYS A 91 36.24 -7.22 18.43
C LYS A 91 35.21 -6.28 17.80
N SER A 92 34.54 -6.67 16.72
CA SER A 92 33.43 -5.90 16.12
C SER A 92 32.32 -5.64 17.14
N ILE A 93 31.92 -6.67 17.87
CA ILE A 93 30.94 -6.58 18.96
C ILE A 93 31.43 -5.64 20.07
N ALA A 94 32.68 -5.79 20.50
CA ALA A 94 33.25 -4.93 21.55
C ALA A 94 33.30 -3.46 21.10
N PHE A 95 33.71 -3.20 19.85
CA PHE A 95 33.72 -1.87 19.25
C PHE A 95 32.34 -1.24 19.26
N LEU A 96 31.32 -1.96 18.79
CA LEU A 96 29.93 -1.47 18.77
C LEU A 96 29.40 -1.18 20.17
N LYS A 97 29.58 -2.12 21.10
CA LYS A 97 29.17 -1.93 22.51
C LYS A 97 29.82 -0.69 23.12
N ASN A 98 31.12 -0.53 22.93
CA ASN A 98 31.86 0.60 23.47
C ASN A 98 31.37 1.92 22.88
N ASN A 99 31.15 1.98 21.56
CA ASN A 99 30.66 3.19 20.91
C ASN A 99 29.23 3.55 21.34
N TYR A 100 28.30 2.60 21.36
CA TYR A 100 26.93 2.87 21.82
C TYR A 100 26.89 3.29 23.30
N THR A 101 27.69 2.65 24.15
CA THR A 101 27.81 3.03 25.57
C THR A 101 28.34 4.45 25.71
N LYS A 102 29.42 4.81 24.99
CA LYS A 102 29.98 6.18 24.99
C LYS A 102 29.00 7.22 24.47
N GLN A 103 28.20 6.87 23.47
CA GLN A 103 27.15 7.74 22.95
C GLN A 103 25.95 7.83 23.92
N GLY A 104 25.81 6.91 24.88
CA GLY A 104 24.67 6.83 25.79
C GLY A 104 23.42 6.20 25.15
N VAL A 105 23.59 5.44 24.07
CA VAL A 105 22.51 4.67 23.44
C VAL A 105 22.39 3.34 24.20
N THR A 106 21.19 3.01 24.66
CA THR A 106 20.96 1.87 25.56
C THR A 106 20.78 0.55 24.82
N ALA A 107 20.92 -0.57 25.52
CA ALA A 107 20.45 -1.87 25.03
C ALA A 107 18.92 -1.97 25.17
N PRO A 108 18.21 -2.72 24.29
CA PRO A 108 16.75 -2.80 24.30
C PRO A 108 16.15 -3.61 25.46
N LEU A 109 16.92 -4.52 26.07
CA LEU A 109 16.47 -5.35 27.17
C LEU A 109 17.26 -4.96 28.42
N SER A 110 16.57 -4.80 29.55
CA SER A 110 17.13 -4.32 30.83
C SER A 110 18.35 -5.11 31.32
N ASN A 111 18.48 -6.38 30.87
CA ASN A 111 19.57 -7.29 31.22
C ASN A 111 20.45 -7.69 30.02
N SER A 112 20.24 -7.12 28.82
CA SER A 112 21.05 -7.51 27.65
C SER A 112 22.28 -6.62 27.49
N ASN A 113 23.38 -7.29 27.18
CA ASN A 113 24.68 -6.68 26.87
C ASN A 113 24.74 -6.13 25.43
N TYR A 114 23.63 -5.61 24.89
CA TYR A 114 23.40 -5.29 23.46
C TYR A 114 23.32 -6.50 22.53
N LEU A 115 23.24 -7.73 23.05
CA LEU A 115 23.41 -8.95 22.24
C LEU A 115 22.14 -9.78 22.19
N GLN A 116 21.78 -10.21 20.98
CA GLN A 116 20.88 -11.32 20.75
C GLN A 116 21.74 -12.51 20.27
N ARG A 117 21.82 -13.56 21.09
CA ARG A 117 22.54 -14.79 20.72
C ARG A 117 21.78 -15.51 19.62
N VAL A 118 22.47 -15.84 18.54
CA VAL A 118 21.92 -16.58 17.41
C VAL A 118 22.32 -18.04 17.57
N SER A 119 21.37 -18.89 17.97
CA SER A 119 21.65 -20.32 18.15
C SER A 119 21.92 -21.00 16.82
N ARG A 120 22.94 -21.86 16.76
CA ARG A 120 23.20 -22.72 15.59
C ARG A 120 21.95 -23.52 15.24
N GLN A 121 21.52 -23.44 13.98
CA GLN A 121 20.54 -24.37 13.41
C GLN A 121 21.22 -25.43 12.52
N ARG A 122 22.48 -25.20 12.09
CA ARG A 122 23.28 -26.12 11.27
C ARG A 122 24.72 -26.22 11.79
N LYS A 123 25.37 -27.39 11.64
CA LYS A 123 26.76 -27.66 12.11
C LYS A 123 27.80 -26.68 11.54
N GLU A 124 27.56 -26.16 10.33
CA GLU A 124 28.48 -25.29 9.59
C GLU A 124 28.42 -23.79 10.00
N GLN A 125 27.39 -23.39 10.74
CA GLN A 125 27.22 -21.99 11.19
C GLN A 125 28.23 -21.64 12.31
N PRO A 126 28.62 -20.38 12.55
CA PRO A 126 29.50 -20.04 13.66
C PRO A 126 28.88 -20.40 15.03
N GLN A 127 29.68 -20.95 15.96
CA GLN A 127 29.20 -21.43 17.27
C GLN A 127 28.74 -20.31 18.23
N ASP A 128 29.06 -19.05 17.90
CA ASP A 128 28.91 -17.89 18.80
C ASP A 128 28.34 -16.62 18.11
N ALA A 129 27.59 -16.79 17.03
CA ALA A 129 27.03 -15.69 16.26
C ALA A 129 26.07 -14.82 17.11
N LYS A 130 26.23 -13.50 17.06
CA LYS A 130 25.44 -12.55 17.88
C LYS A 130 25.05 -11.34 17.04
N ASN A 131 23.76 -11.06 16.95
CA ASN A 131 23.30 -9.75 16.50
C ASN A 131 23.59 -8.72 17.60
N VAL A 132 23.94 -7.49 17.21
CA VAL A 132 24.12 -6.37 18.13
C VAL A 132 22.97 -5.40 17.95
N ILE A 133 22.30 -5.02 19.04
CA ILE A 133 21.10 -4.20 19.01
C ILE A 133 21.24 -3.08 20.02
N ALA A 134 21.21 -1.84 19.53
CA ALA A 134 21.13 -0.63 20.33
C ALA A 134 19.76 0.04 20.13
N TYR A 135 19.30 0.80 21.11
CA TYR A 135 17.91 1.23 21.20
C TYR A 135 17.76 2.62 21.82
N ILE A 136 16.90 3.43 21.22
CA ILE A 136 16.40 4.69 21.76
C ILE A 136 14.88 4.55 21.91
N LYS A 137 14.40 4.55 23.17
CA LYS A 137 12.96 4.47 23.48
C LYS A 137 12.23 5.72 23.00
N GLY A 138 11.09 5.56 22.33
CA GLY A 138 10.22 6.66 21.91
C GLY A 138 9.51 7.37 23.07
N SER A 139 9.15 8.64 22.89
CA SER A 139 8.44 9.45 23.89
C SER A 139 6.94 9.18 23.94
N GLU A 140 6.28 9.07 22.80
CA GLU A 140 4.80 8.99 22.69
C GLU A 140 4.33 7.59 22.29
N LYS A 141 5.08 6.91 21.43
CA LYS A 141 4.76 5.60 20.85
C LYS A 141 5.90 4.61 21.09
N PRO A 142 6.26 4.32 22.35
CA PRO A 142 7.43 3.49 22.66
C PRO A 142 7.31 2.04 22.16
N ASN A 143 6.08 1.56 21.94
CA ASN A 143 5.78 0.22 21.42
C ASN A 143 5.78 0.17 19.88
N GLU A 144 6.08 1.26 19.19
CA GLU A 144 6.31 1.28 17.74
C GLU A 144 7.80 1.50 17.48
N THR A 145 8.41 0.64 16.66
CA THR A 145 9.87 0.67 16.44
C THR A 145 10.20 0.89 14.97
N ILE A 146 11.03 1.89 14.69
CA ILE A 146 11.76 2.00 13.41
C ILE A 146 13.03 1.16 13.56
N LEU A 147 13.21 0.16 12.70
CA LEU A 147 14.48 -0.54 12.59
C LEU A 147 15.37 0.17 11.56
N ILE A 148 16.65 0.31 11.90
CA ILE A 148 17.69 0.69 10.96
C ILE A 148 18.72 -0.43 11.02
N SER A 149 18.83 -1.22 9.95
CA SER A 149 19.63 -2.43 9.93
C SER A 149 20.86 -2.32 9.04
N THR A 150 21.86 -3.12 9.35
CA THR A 150 23.01 -3.41 8.48
C THR A 150 23.56 -4.78 8.86
N HIS A 151 24.43 -5.35 8.03
CA HIS A 151 25.12 -6.58 8.38
C HIS A 151 26.51 -6.32 9.00
N LEU A 152 26.92 -7.25 9.86
CA LEU A 152 28.27 -7.36 10.40
C LEU A 152 29.07 -8.20 9.42
N ASN A 153 29.95 -7.56 8.67
CA ASN A 153 30.96 -8.23 7.88
C ASN A 153 32.08 -8.81 8.80
N HIS A 154 32.56 -10.00 8.46
CA HIS A 154 33.62 -10.80 9.09
C HIS A 154 34.68 -11.27 8.07
N GLY A 155 34.88 -10.50 7.00
CA GLY A 155 35.82 -10.73 5.93
C GLY A 155 37.26 -10.41 6.33
N ASN A 156 38.20 -11.18 5.79
CA ASN A 156 39.63 -11.03 6.02
C ASN A 156 40.30 -10.06 5.02
N SER A 157 39.55 -9.14 4.40
CA SER A 157 40.13 -8.23 3.42
C SER A 157 41.04 -7.20 4.10
N LYS A 158 42.21 -6.94 3.51
CA LYS A 158 43.15 -5.92 4.02
C LYS A 158 42.66 -4.50 3.72
N GLU A 159 41.73 -4.35 2.78
CA GLU A 159 41.22 -3.07 2.30
C GLU A 159 39.93 -2.66 3.01
N VAL A 160 39.75 -1.36 3.13
CA VAL A 160 38.58 -0.75 3.78
C VAL A 160 37.36 -0.95 2.89
N ASP A 161 36.57 -1.97 3.22
CA ASP A 161 35.43 -2.43 2.42
C ASP A 161 34.21 -1.48 2.50
N ALA A 162 33.47 -1.39 1.40
CA ALA A 162 32.15 -0.76 1.33
C ALA A 162 31.18 -1.39 2.34
N ASP A 163 31.32 -2.67 2.64
CA ASP A 163 30.49 -3.38 3.62
C ASP A 163 30.55 -2.80 5.04
N HIS A 164 31.68 -2.19 5.41
CA HIS A 164 31.83 -1.53 6.72
C HIS A 164 31.07 -0.20 6.80
N SER A 165 30.63 0.35 5.67
CA SER A 165 29.98 1.66 5.60
C SER A 165 28.62 1.70 6.31
N GLY A 166 27.87 0.59 6.28
CA GLY A 166 26.57 0.50 6.99
C GLY A 166 26.74 0.60 8.50
N THR A 167 27.74 -0.10 9.07
CA THR A 167 28.07 -0.02 10.50
C THR A 167 28.44 1.39 10.93
N ALA A 168 29.32 2.07 10.19
CA ALA A 168 29.70 3.45 10.48
C ALA A 168 28.50 4.41 10.39
N SER A 169 27.61 4.17 9.43
CA SER A 169 26.38 4.95 9.24
C SER A 169 25.43 4.81 10.42
N LEU A 170 25.16 3.59 10.90
CA LEU A 170 24.31 3.35 12.08
C LEU A 170 24.83 4.04 13.33
N LEU A 171 26.16 4.07 13.54
CA LEU A 171 26.76 4.75 14.69
C LEU A 171 26.55 6.26 14.65
N GLU A 172 26.69 6.89 13.48
CA GLU A 172 26.49 8.33 13.32
C GLU A 172 25.00 8.73 13.35
N ILE A 173 24.11 7.91 12.77
CA ILE A 173 22.66 8.09 12.88
C ILE A 173 22.22 8.00 14.35
N ALA A 174 22.70 6.99 15.09
CA ALA A 174 22.36 6.83 16.51
C ALA A 174 22.84 8.00 17.37
N LYS A 175 24.06 8.49 17.12
CA LYS A 175 24.60 9.68 17.76
C LYS A 175 23.76 10.93 17.45
N ALA A 176 23.31 11.11 16.21
CA ALA A 176 22.46 12.23 15.82
C ALA A 176 21.11 12.22 16.58
N PHE A 177 20.42 11.08 16.62
CA PHE A 177 19.18 10.92 17.41
C PHE A 177 19.41 11.10 18.91
N LYS A 178 20.52 10.59 19.44
CA LYS A 178 20.84 10.75 20.86
C LYS A 178 21.17 12.19 21.23
N LYS A 179 21.79 12.95 20.33
CA LYS A 179 21.98 14.39 20.50
C LYS A 179 20.65 15.14 20.48
N ALA A 180 19.70 14.72 19.64
CA ALA A 180 18.34 15.26 19.65
C ALA A 180 17.61 14.99 20.96
N GLU A 181 17.65 13.75 21.44
CA GLU A 181 17.07 13.37 22.73
C GLU A 181 17.64 14.20 23.89
N ARG A 182 18.98 14.37 23.95
CA ARG A 182 19.65 15.22 24.96
C ARG A 182 19.25 16.69 24.89
N ALA A 183 18.81 17.15 23.72
CA ALA A 183 18.30 18.51 23.52
C ALA A 183 16.78 18.62 23.74
N GLY A 184 16.13 17.59 24.29
CA GLY A 184 14.69 17.57 24.55
C GLY A 184 13.83 17.15 23.36
N ILE A 185 14.42 16.83 22.21
CA ILE A 185 13.71 16.43 20.99
C ILE A 185 13.84 14.92 20.82
N ARG A 186 13.11 14.19 21.68
CA ARG A 186 13.06 12.73 21.66
C ARG A 186 12.15 12.25 20.51
N PRO A 187 12.56 11.22 19.73
CA PRO A 187 11.67 10.68 18.70
C PRO A 187 10.38 10.14 19.32
N LYS A 188 9.24 10.34 18.64
CA LYS A 188 7.94 9.85 19.14
C LYS A 188 7.89 8.34 19.20
N ARG A 189 8.38 7.66 18.15
CA ARG A 189 8.55 6.20 18.10
C ARG A 189 9.93 5.79 18.59
N SER A 190 10.03 4.55 19.00
CA SER A 190 11.32 3.95 19.32
C SER A 190 12.14 3.71 18.05
N ILE A 191 13.46 3.71 18.20
CA ILE A 191 14.40 3.42 17.12
C ILE A 191 15.36 2.33 17.61
N ALA A 192 15.55 1.29 16.80
CA ALA A 192 16.54 0.26 17.05
C ALA A 192 17.56 0.17 15.91
N PHE A 193 18.82 0.13 16.30
CA PHE A 193 19.98 0.01 15.43
C PHE A 193 20.46 -1.44 15.47
N LEU A 194 20.19 -2.17 14.39
CA LEU A 194 20.32 -3.62 14.32
C LEU A 194 21.49 -4.01 13.43
N HIS A 195 22.54 -4.56 14.04
CA HIS A 195 23.67 -5.13 13.32
C HIS A 195 23.54 -6.64 13.26
N LEU A 196 23.30 -7.16 12.05
CA LEU A 196 22.97 -8.56 11.78
C LEU A 196 24.23 -9.39 11.53
N THR A 197 24.39 -10.50 12.24
CA THR A 197 25.54 -11.40 12.03
C THR A 197 25.32 -12.35 10.85
N GLY A 198 26.43 -12.77 10.22
CA GLY A 198 26.47 -13.99 9.41
C GLY A 198 26.12 -13.83 7.93
N SER A 199 26.09 -12.60 7.40
CA SER A 199 25.77 -12.27 6.00
C SER A 199 26.51 -13.09 4.96
N GLU A 200 27.81 -13.22 5.12
CA GLU A 200 28.70 -13.90 4.16
C GLU A 200 28.49 -15.42 4.08
N LYS A 201 27.65 -15.99 4.96
CA LYS A 201 27.28 -17.42 4.96
C LYS A 201 25.75 -17.62 4.91
N GLY A 202 25.02 -16.60 4.46
CA GLY A 202 23.56 -16.58 4.34
C GLY A 202 22.86 -15.60 5.30
N THR A 203 21.53 -15.56 5.29
CA THR A 203 20.75 -14.57 6.06
C THR A 203 20.55 -14.93 7.54
N LEU A 204 21.53 -15.62 8.17
CA LEU A 204 21.41 -16.26 9.48
C LEU A 204 20.93 -15.32 10.60
N GLY A 205 21.55 -14.14 10.72
CA GLY A 205 21.21 -13.18 11.76
C GLY A 205 19.79 -12.65 11.63
N SER A 206 19.34 -12.36 10.41
CA SER A 206 17.99 -11.85 10.14
C SER A 206 16.94 -12.95 10.23
N GLU A 207 17.22 -14.17 9.72
CA GLU A 207 16.35 -15.34 9.92
C GLU A 207 16.10 -15.61 11.40
N TYR A 208 17.16 -15.59 12.20
CA TYR A 208 17.04 -15.81 13.64
C TYR A 208 16.26 -14.69 14.32
N TYR A 209 16.53 -13.43 13.96
CA TYR A 209 15.82 -12.29 14.50
C TYR A 209 14.32 -12.42 14.26
N ILE A 210 13.91 -12.75 13.05
CA ILE A 210 12.50 -12.94 12.70
C ILE A 210 11.84 -14.03 13.54
N LYS A 211 12.52 -15.17 13.76
CA LYS A 211 12.00 -16.28 14.56
C LYS A 211 11.99 -15.99 16.07
N ASN A 212 12.89 -15.12 16.54
CA ASN A 212 13.10 -14.84 17.96
C ASN A 212 13.21 -13.33 18.21
N PRO A 213 12.19 -12.55 17.85
CA PRO A 213 12.35 -11.11 17.69
C PRO A 213 12.49 -10.42 19.05
N VAL A 214 13.43 -9.47 19.13
CA VAL A 214 13.60 -8.65 20.35
C VAL A 214 12.45 -7.66 20.50
N PHE A 215 11.93 -7.15 19.39
CA PHE A 215 10.70 -6.37 19.33
C PHE A 215 9.67 -7.18 18.55
N PRO A 216 8.42 -7.37 19.06
CA PRO A 216 7.40 -8.12 18.32
C PRO A 216 7.31 -7.65 16.87
N LEU A 217 7.17 -8.56 15.89
CA LEU A 217 7.25 -8.18 14.47
C LEU A 217 6.20 -7.11 14.11
N GLN A 218 5.00 -7.22 14.70
CA GLN A 218 3.91 -6.27 14.54
C GLN A 218 4.22 -4.89 15.15
N SER A 219 5.19 -4.77 16.04
CA SER A 219 5.63 -3.48 16.60
C SER A 219 6.55 -2.71 15.63
N ILE A 220 7.14 -3.38 14.65
CA ILE A 220 8.08 -2.78 13.71
C ILE A 220 7.30 -2.04 12.62
N VAL A 221 7.53 -0.73 12.51
CA VAL A 221 6.83 0.13 11.55
C VAL A 221 7.46 0.05 10.17
N ALA A 222 8.79 0.05 10.12
CA ALA A 222 9.59 -0.11 8.91
C ALA A 222 11.02 -0.50 9.29
N ASN A 223 11.74 -1.09 8.34
CA ASN A 223 13.17 -1.35 8.42
C ASN A 223 13.92 -0.60 7.30
N LEU A 224 14.83 0.29 7.68
CA LEU A 224 15.74 0.97 6.75
C LEU A 224 17.06 0.21 6.74
N ASP A 225 17.25 -0.63 5.74
CA ASP A 225 18.41 -1.49 5.57
C ASP A 225 19.52 -0.78 4.80
N ILE A 226 20.75 -0.91 5.28
CA ILE A 226 21.94 -0.22 4.72
C ILE A 226 23.00 -1.26 4.36
N ASP A 227 23.36 -1.29 3.08
CA ASP A 227 24.37 -2.20 2.54
C ASP A 227 25.30 -1.47 1.56
N MET A 228 26.63 -1.51 1.77
CA MET A 228 27.62 -0.94 0.84
C MET A 228 27.45 0.52 0.39
N ILE A 229 26.88 1.43 1.18
CA ILE A 229 26.56 2.79 0.69
C ILE A 229 27.77 3.76 0.52
N GLY A 230 29.01 3.29 0.64
CA GLY A 230 30.22 4.11 0.64
C GLY A 230 30.90 4.33 -0.72
N SER A 231 30.66 3.44 -1.69
CA SER A 231 31.41 3.38 -2.95
C SER A 231 30.59 3.86 -4.15
N VAL A 232 31.21 3.88 -5.33
CA VAL A 232 30.58 4.20 -6.63
C VAL A 232 30.81 3.01 -7.55
N ASP A 233 29.74 2.46 -8.12
CA ASP A 233 29.82 1.33 -9.04
C ASP A 233 30.33 1.74 -10.42
N ALA A 234 30.57 0.73 -11.26
CA ALA A 234 31.06 0.91 -12.61
C ALA A 234 30.09 1.67 -13.54
N TYR A 235 28.77 1.59 -13.31
CA TYR A 235 27.72 2.18 -14.13
C TYR A 235 27.47 3.66 -13.81
N HIS A 236 27.82 4.09 -12.60
CA HIS A 236 27.55 5.44 -12.07
C HIS A 236 28.79 6.33 -11.99
N LYS A 237 29.89 5.98 -12.67
CA LYS A 237 31.12 6.81 -12.70
C LYS A 237 30.87 8.26 -13.11
N ASN A 238 29.94 8.48 -14.04
CA ASN A 238 29.59 9.80 -14.56
C ASN A 238 28.45 10.49 -13.78
N ASN A 239 27.77 9.79 -12.87
CA ASN A 239 26.79 10.37 -11.97
C ASN A 239 26.89 9.73 -10.57
N PRO A 240 27.94 10.06 -9.80
CA PRO A 240 28.27 9.32 -8.58
C PRO A 240 27.32 9.61 -7.41
N ASN A 241 26.49 10.66 -7.49
CA ASN A 241 25.50 11.00 -6.45
C ASN A 241 24.19 10.22 -6.62
N TYR A 242 24.29 8.89 -6.52
CA TYR A 242 23.16 7.95 -6.59
C TYR A 242 23.14 7.02 -5.37
N VAL A 243 22.00 6.35 -5.19
CA VAL A 243 21.87 5.17 -4.33
C VAL A 243 20.79 4.28 -4.95
N TYR A 244 21.04 2.98 -5.00
CA TYR A 244 20.00 2.02 -5.36
C TYR A 244 19.01 1.88 -4.21
N VAL A 245 17.73 1.86 -4.57
CA VAL A 245 16.62 1.74 -3.64
C VAL A 245 15.76 0.56 -4.07
N THR A 246 15.57 -0.40 -3.17
CA THR A 246 14.62 -1.52 -3.38
C THR A 246 13.71 -1.68 -2.16
N GLY A 247 12.56 -2.34 -2.38
CA GLY A 247 11.56 -2.60 -1.34
C GLY A 247 10.61 -1.45 -1.00
N SER A 248 10.99 -0.21 -1.32
CA SER A 248 10.30 1.00 -0.84
C SER A 248 8.82 1.08 -1.24
N ASP A 249 8.43 0.48 -2.35
CA ASP A 249 7.08 0.51 -2.94
C ASP A 249 6.38 -0.87 -2.88
N ARG A 250 6.89 -1.81 -2.08
CA ARG A 250 6.42 -3.21 -2.08
C ARG A 250 5.32 -3.50 -1.07
N LEU A 251 5.38 -2.83 0.08
CA LEU A 251 4.44 -3.00 1.19
C LEU A 251 3.82 -1.67 1.62
N SER A 252 4.30 -0.53 1.11
CA SER A 252 3.84 0.81 1.51
C SER A 252 4.26 1.88 0.52
N THR A 253 3.35 2.36 -0.31
CA THR A 253 3.58 3.52 -1.18
C THR A 253 3.77 4.80 -0.38
N GLU A 254 3.21 4.87 0.83
CA GLU A 254 3.50 5.96 1.75
C GLU A 254 5.01 6.02 2.06
N LEU A 255 5.65 4.86 2.30
CA LEU A 255 7.09 4.77 2.54
C LEU A 255 7.91 5.23 1.32
N HIS A 256 7.55 4.76 0.13
CA HIS A 256 8.17 5.20 -1.12
C HIS A 256 8.10 6.73 -1.29
N ARG A 257 6.90 7.30 -1.14
CA ARG A 257 6.68 8.75 -1.25
C ARG A 257 7.51 9.52 -0.23
N ILE A 258 7.51 9.09 1.04
CA ILE A 258 8.30 9.73 2.10
C ILE A 258 9.78 9.78 1.69
N SER A 259 10.34 8.68 1.20
CA SER A 259 11.74 8.62 0.75
C SER A 259 12.02 9.59 -0.39
N GLU A 260 11.16 9.64 -1.42
CA GLU A 260 11.26 10.58 -2.55
C GLU A 260 11.23 12.05 -2.09
N MET A 261 10.27 12.39 -1.24
CA MET A 261 10.11 13.77 -0.75
C MET A 261 11.25 14.21 0.15
N ILE A 262 11.72 13.33 1.05
CA ILE A 262 12.90 13.59 1.88
C ILE A 262 14.12 13.81 0.98
N ASN A 263 14.33 12.94 0.00
CA ASN A 263 15.46 13.07 -0.91
C ASN A 263 15.43 14.40 -1.67
N LYS A 264 14.29 14.73 -2.27
CA LYS A 264 14.08 16.00 -2.98
C LYS A 264 14.32 17.22 -2.09
N LYS A 265 13.92 17.14 -0.81
CA LYS A 265 14.04 18.26 0.15
C LYS A 265 15.46 18.46 0.66
N PHE A 266 16.21 17.39 0.93
CA PHE A 266 17.44 17.49 1.72
C PHE A 266 18.73 17.05 1.04
N THR A 267 18.70 16.08 0.12
CA THR A 267 19.92 15.40 -0.33
C THR A 267 20.13 15.39 -1.83
N ASN A 268 19.05 15.48 -2.61
CA ASN A 268 19.05 15.51 -4.06
C ASN A 268 19.94 14.41 -4.70
N ILE A 269 19.81 13.19 -4.19
CA ILE A 269 20.49 11.98 -4.67
C ILE A 269 19.64 11.37 -5.79
N GLN A 270 20.25 10.81 -6.83
CA GLN A 270 19.50 9.97 -7.76
C GLN A 270 19.08 8.68 -7.03
N LEU A 271 17.79 8.54 -6.74
CA LEU A 271 17.24 7.27 -6.25
C LEU A 271 17.06 6.36 -7.45
N ASP A 272 17.91 5.34 -7.56
CA ASP A 272 17.92 4.42 -8.67
C ASP A 272 17.13 3.14 -8.32
N TYR A 273 16.06 2.90 -9.06
CA TYR A 273 15.14 1.77 -8.84
C TYR A 273 15.35 0.61 -9.83
N SER A 274 16.45 0.59 -10.58
CA SER A 274 16.73 -0.45 -11.59
C SER A 274 16.72 -1.87 -11.01
N TYR A 275 17.17 -2.05 -9.77
CA TYR A 275 17.08 -3.31 -9.02
C TYR A 275 15.76 -3.52 -8.25
N SER A 276 14.80 -2.60 -8.38
CA SER A 276 13.48 -2.68 -7.74
C SER A 276 12.41 -3.32 -8.64
N HIS A 277 12.70 -3.67 -9.91
CA HIS A 277 11.69 -4.24 -10.79
C HIS A 277 11.23 -5.64 -10.36
N GLN A 278 9.91 -5.82 -10.36
CA GLN A 278 9.19 -7.05 -10.05
C GLN A 278 9.45 -8.10 -11.13
N TYR A 279 9.69 -9.35 -10.72
CA TYR A 279 9.50 -10.64 -11.41
C TYR A 279 10.63 -11.63 -11.17
N ASP A 280 11.77 -11.19 -10.64
CA ASP A 280 12.86 -12.12 -10.47
C ASP A 280 12.82 -12.79 -9.09
N THR A 281 12.53 -14.08 -9.08
CA THR A 281 12.82 -14.97 -7.94
C THR A 281 14.31 -14.94 -7.59
N ASP A 282 15.16 -14.48 -8.51
CA ASP A 282 16.59 -14.24 -8.33
C ASP A 282 16.94 -12.77 -8.04
N SER A 283 15.96 -11.88 -7.79
CA SER A 283 16.25 -10.46 -7.55
C SER A 283 17.09 -10.23 -6.27
N PHE A 284 17.96 -9.21 -6.30
CA PHE A 284 18.69 -8.69 -5.13
C PHE A 284 17.79 -8.50 -3.89
N TYR A 285 16.51 -8.18 -4.13
CA TYR A 285 15.48 -8.03 -3.12
C TYR A 285 15.14 -9.32 -2.36
N ALA A 286 15.25 -10.48 -2.98
CA ALA A 286 14.92 -11.78 -2.38
C ALA A 286 16.11 -12.44 -1.64
N GLN A 287 17.33 -11.97 -1.89
CA GLN A 287 18.57 -12.65 -1.46
C GLN A 287 19.28 -12.00 -0.26
N SER A 288 19.05 -10.71 0.01
CA SER A 288 19.69 -9.99 1.13
C SER A 288 18.90 -10.11 2.45
N HIS A 289 19.48 -9.68 3.56
CA HIS A 289 18.93 -9.82 4.92
C HIS A 289 17.56 -9.20 5.10
N HIS A 290 17.30 -8.08 4.42
CA HIS A 290 16.02 -7.41 4.48
C HIS A 290 14.86 -8.27 3.93
N ALA A 291 15.14 -9.26 3.07
CA ALA A 291 14.13 -10.17 2.54
C ALA A 291 13.38 -10.92 3.63
N ASN A 292 14.04 -11.25 4.75
CA ASN A 292 13.39 -11.91 5.89
C ASN A 292 12.35 -11.01 6.57
N PHE A 293 12.58 -9.70 6.61
CA PHE A 293 11.63 -8.72 7.14
C PHE A 293 10.45 -8.52 6.20
N VAL A 294 10.71 -8.43 4.89
CA VAL A 294 9.66 -8.35 3.86
C VAL A 294 8.72 -9.56 3.92
N LYS A 295 9.27 -10.77 4.03
CA LYS A 295 8.49 -12.02 4.17
C LYS A 295 7.53 -11.98 5.38
N HIS A 296 7.85 -11.16 6.38
CA HIS A 296 7.05 -10.99 7.61
C HIS A 296 6.37 -9.62 7.67
N LYS A 297 6.13 -8.99 6.52
CA LYS A 297 5.24 -7.83 6.39
C LYS A 297 5.72 -6.58 7.10
N ILE A 298 7.02 -6.46 7.22
CA ILE A 298 7.68 -5.25 7.68
C ILE A 298 8.10 -4.47 6.43
N PRO A 299 7.55 -3.26 6.19
CA PRO A 299 8.01 -2.38 5.11
C PRO A 299 9.50 -2.14 5.19
N VAL A 300 10.17 -2.20 4.05
CA VAL A 300 11.62 -2.09 3.94
C VAL A 300 11.98 -1.03 2.92
N ILE A 301 12.99 -0.22 3.21
CA ILE A 301 13.82 0.38 2.18
C ILE A 301 15.22 -0.20 2.33
N SER A 302 15.75 -0.80 1.27
CA SER A 302 17.14 -1.23 1.22
C SER A 302 17.93 -0.24 0.36
N TYR A 303 18.93 0.39 0.98
CA TYR A 303 19.83 1.35 0.36
C TYR A 303 21.18 0.69 0.09
N PHE A 304 21.61 0.69 -1.17
CA PHE A 304 22.90 0.13 -1.56
C PHE A 304 23.50 0.78 -2.80
N ASN A 305 24.76 0.46 -3.11
CA ASN A 305 25.50 1.11 -4.20
C ASN A 305 26.09 0.15 -5.24
N GLY A 306 25.58 -1.07 -5.31
CA GLY A 306 25.95 -2.06 -6.33
C GLY A 306 26.25 -3.42 -5.71
N THR A 307 26.98 -4.25 -6.45
CA THR A 307 27.42 -5.59 -6.04
C THR A 307 28.90 -5.55 -5.68
N GLU A 308 29.39 -6.52 -4.90
CA GLU A 308 30.83 -6.62 -4.58
C GLU A 308 31.74 -6.61 -5.83
N GLU A 309 31.25 -7.14 -6.97
CA GLU A 309 31.99 -7.11 -8.24
C GLU A 309 32.08 -5.71 -8.84
N THR A 310 31.04 -4.89 -8.67
CA THR A 310 30.95 -3.56 -9.25
C THR A 310 31.42 -2.44 -8.31
N THR A 311 31.54 -2.70 -7.00
CA THR A 311 31.83 -1.71 -5.95
C THR A 311 33.27 -1.75 -5.40
N ARG A 312 34.24 -2.34 -6.11
CA ARG A 312 35.68 -2.35 -5.74
C ARG A 312 36.40 -1.00 -5.82
N THR A 313 35.69 0.11 -5.64
CA THR A 313 36.25 1.46 -5.63
C THR A 313 36.45 1.97 -4.20
N PRO A 314 37.45 2.85 -3.95
CA PRO A 314 37.65 3.43 -2.63
C PRO A 314 36.42 4.19 -2.12
N ILE A 315 36.20 4.15 -0.80
CA ILE A 315 35.11 4.88 -0.15
C ILE A 315 35.17 6.37 -0.46
N ASN A 316 34.06 6.91 -0.96
CA ASN A 316 33.86 8.34 -1.08
C ASN A 316 33.07 8.84 0.14
N TYR A 317 33.78 9.45 1.09
CA TYR A 317 33.18 9.86 2.36
C TYR A 317 32.14 10.99 2.25
N ASP A 318 32.20 11.82 1.20
CA ASP A 318 31.18 12.84 0.98
C ASP A 318 29.87 12.25 0.46
N LEU A 319 29.95 11.26 -0.43
CA LEU A 319 28.79 10.49 -0.87
C LEU A 319 28.21 9.64 0.27
N LEU A 320 29.07 8.95 1.03
CA LEU A 320 28.67 8.21 2.23
C LEU A 320 27.92 9.12 3.21
N LYS A 321 28.44 10.34 3.46
CA LYS A 321 27.78 11.36 4.29
C LYS A 321 26.41 11.74 3.73
N ASN A 322 26.29 12.03 2.44
CA ASN A 322 25.02 12.44 1.85
C ASN A 322 23.96 11.33 1.92
N ARG A 323 24.35 10.08 1.59
CA ARG A 323 23.49 8.88 1.68
C ARG A 323 23.09 8.57 3.12
N THR A 324 24.01 8.66 4.08
CA THR A 324 23.71 8.49 5.51
C THR A 324 22.70 9.54 6.00
N ARG A 325 22.82 10.79 5.53
CA ARG A 325 21.87 11.86 5.85
C ARG A 325 20.48 11.60 5.27
N LEU A 326 20.38 11.11 4.03
CA LEU A 326 19.10 10.69 3.44
C LEU A 326 18.39 9.69 4.37
N ILE A 327 19.11 8.64 4.80
CA ILE A 327 18.56 7.59 5.66
C ILE A 327 18.16 8.15 7.04
N PHE A 328 18.98 9.03 7.62
CA PHE A 328 18.64 9.74 8.86
C PHE A 328 17.36 10.56 8.73
N TYR A 329 17.20 11.35 7.66
CA TYR A 329 16.02 12.18 7.46
C TYR A 329 14.76 11.33 7.24
N THR A 330 14.86 10.23 6.49
CA THR A 330 13.76 9.27 6.32
C THR A 330 13.39 8.64 7.66
N ALA A 331 14.36 8.18 8.45
CA ALA A 331 14.13 7.65 9.79
C ALA A 331 13.48 8.69 10.71
N TRP A 332 13.90 9.95 10.63
CA TRP A 332 13.37 11.04 11.44
C TRP A 332 11.90 11.31 11.15
N GLU A 333 11.51 11.36 9.87
CA GLU A 333 10.12 11.53 9.47
C GLU A 333 9.26 10.35 9.93
N LEU A 334 9.72 9.11 9.71
CA LEU A 334 9.02 7.91 10.16
C LEU A 334 8.85 7.87 11.69
N ALA A 335 9.89 8.26 12.42
CA ALA A 335 9.89 8.25 13.88
C ALA A 335 8.95 9.30 14.49
N ASN A 336 8.66 10.39 13.78
CA ASN A 336 7.91 11.55 14.31
C ASN A 336 6.55 11.79 13.65
N LYS A 337 6.21 11.11 12.55
CA LYS A 337 4.87 11.19 11.94
C LYS A 337 3.75 10.88 12.94
N ALA A 338 2.61 11.56 12.84
CA ALA A 338 1.46 11.35 13.71
C ALA A 338 0.93 9.90 13.65
N ASN A 339 0.62 9.42 12.44
CA ASN A 339 0.05 8.09 12.24
C ASN A 339 1.13 7.03 12.00
N ARG A 340 0.78 5.76 12.19
CA ARG A 340 1.63 4.63 11.78
C ARG A 340 1.76 4.62 10.25
N LEU A 341 2.84 4.02 9.73
CA LEU A 341 3.00 3.82 8.29
C LEU A 341 1.88 2.91 7.77
N ILE A 342 1.27 3.27 6.65
CA ILE A 342 0.21 2.49 6.02
C ILE A 342 0.83 1.32 5.24
N ILE A 343 0.24 0.13 5.39
CA ILE A 343 0.61 -1.09 4.66
C ILE A 343 -0.39 -1.28 3.52
N ASP A 344 0.09 -1.48 2.30
CA ASP A 344 -0.76 -1.68 1.13
C ASP A 344 -1.22 -3.15 1.06
N ASN A 345 -2.52 -3.36 0.80
CA ASN A 345 -3.12 -4.69 0.65
C ASN A 345 -3.46 -4.95 -0.82
N ALA A 346 -2.77 -5.91 -1.46
CA ALA A 346 -3.18 -6.39 -2.78
C ALA A 346 -4.58 -7.02 -2.74
N VAL A 347 -5.22 -6.97 -3.90
CA VAL A 347 -6.46 -7.67 -4.21
C VAL A 347 -6.13 -8.78 -5.21
N TYR A 348 -6.68 -9.98 -4.98
CA TYR A 348 -6.65 -11.12 -5.89
C TYR A 348 -8.10 -11.49 -6.25
N ASN A 349 -8.33 -11.85 -7.51
CA ASN A 349 -9.64 -12.26 -7.99
C ASN A 349 -9.56 -13.62 -8.69
N GLN A 350 -10.03 -14.65 -7.97
CA GLN A 350 -10.22 -16.01 -8.49
C GLN A 350 -11.67 -16.26 -8.92
N ALA A 351 -12.61 -15.44 -8.47
CA ALA A 351 -14.04 -15.77 -8.55
C ALA A 351 -14.56 -15.77 -10.00
N TYR A 352 -14.28 -14.71 -10.75
CA TYR A 352 -14.79 -14.52 -12.11
C TYR A 352 -13.68 -14.12 -13.08
N GLN A 353 -13.94 -14.36 -14.36
CA GLN A 353 -13.07 -14.04 -15.47
C GLN A 353 -13.84 -13.17 -16.45
N GLU A 354 -13.29 -11.99 -16.77
CA GLU A 354 -13.90 -11.05 -17.71
C GLU A 354 -13.26 -11.19 -19.10
N ASN A 355 -12.01 -10.75 -19.29
CA ASN A 355 -11.34 -10.81 -20.59
C ASN A 355 -10.22 -11.85 -20.62
N TYR A 356 -9.50 -12.02 -19.52
CA TYR A 356 -8.26 -12.77 -19.43
C TYR A 356 -8.19 -13.65 -18.18
N GLN A 357 -7.05 -14.29 -17.95
CA GLN A 357 -6.93 -15.30 -16.90
C GLN A 357 -7.11 -14.71 -15.49
N ARG A 358 -8.09 -15.23 -14.76
CA ARG A 358 -8.26 -15.00 -13.32
C ARG A 358 -7.13 -15.60 -12.49
N ASP A 359 -6.97 -15.17 -11.24
CA ASP A 359 -5.93 -15.69 -10.37
C ASP A 359 -6.13 -17.17 -10.03
N GLY A 360 -5.09 -17.98 -10.25
CA GLY A 360 -5.12 -19.40 -9.89
C GLY A 360 -4.98 -19.62 -8.38
N ILE A 361 -5.73 -20.58 -7.82
CA ILE A 361 -5.67 -20.92 -6.38
C ILE A 361 -4.25 -21.23 -5.91
N ILE A 362 -3.47 -21.98 -6.70
CA ILE A 362 -2.08 -22.34 -6.34
C ILE A 362 -1.20 -21.08 -6.30
N ASP A 363 -1.36 -20.18 -7.27
CA ASP A 363 -0.65 -18.92 -7.31
C ASP A 363 -1.03 -18.02 -6.14
N ILE A 364 -2.31 -17.92 -5.80
CA ILE A 364 -2.80 -17.19 -4.64
C ILE A 364 -2.17 -17.75 -3.36
N ILE A 365 -2.28 -19.07 -3.12
CA ILE A 365 -1.67 -19.72 -1.97
C ILE A 365 -0.19 -19.34 -1.92
N ASN A 366 0.53 -19.43 -3.04
CA ASN A 366 1.96 -19.17 -3.11
C ASN A 366 2.34 -17.69 -2.95
N LYS A 367 1.56 -16.74 -3.45
CA LYS A 367 1.94 -15.33 -3.62
C LYS A 367 1.16 -14.36 -2.72
N ALA A 368 -0.14 -14.57 -2.53
CA ALA A 368 -0.99 -13.67 -1.75
C ALA A 368 -0.58 -13.67 -0.27
N ARG A 369 -0.45 -12.49 0.31
CA ARG A 369 -0.08 -12.30 1.73
C ARG A 369 -0.76 -11.06 2.25
N ASN A 370 -1.48 -11.14 3.36
CA ASN A 370 -2.26 -10.02 3.90
C ASN A 370 -3.06 -9.28 2.82
N SER A 371 -3.64 -10.05 1.90
CA SER A 371 -4.38 -9.57 0.75
C SER A 371 -5.87 -9.81 0.97
N TYR A 372 -6.71 -9.05 0.27
CA TYR A 372 -8.08 -9.47 0.03
C TYR A 372 -8.08 -10.45 -1.14
N VAL A 373 -8.66 -11.63 -0.95
CA VAL A 373 -8.74 -12.67 -1.97
C VAL A 373 -10.20 -13.02 -2.20
N LEU A 374 -10.71 -12.69 -3.39
CA LEU A 374 -12.05 -13.07 -3.79
C LEU A 374 -12.05 -14.44 -4.46
N VAL A 375 -12.88 -15.35 -3.96
CA VAL A 375 -13.02 -16.73 -4.47
C VAL A 375 -14.47 -17.03 -4.85
N ASP A 376 -14.64 -17.94 -5.81
CA ASP A 376 -15.95 -18.47 -6.19
C ASP A 376 -16.29 -19.71 -5.34
N PRO A 377 -17.30 -19.65 -4.47
CA PRO A 377 -17.61 -20.73 -3.54
C PRO A 377 -18.27 -21.96 -4.19
N PHE A 378 -18.48 -21.98 -5.50
CA PHE A 378 -18.99 -23.17 -6.20
C PHE A 378 -17.92 -23.87 -7.04
N GLN A 379 -16.71 -23.33 -7.11
CA GLN A 379 -15.62 -23.99 -7.81
C GLN A 379 -15.00 -25.13 -6.99
N LYS A 380 -14.56 -26.15 -7.71
CA LYS A 380 -13.87 -27.30 -7.12
C LYS A 380 -12.63 -26.84 -6.35
N ASN A 381 -12.37 -27.48 -5.22
CA ASN A 381 -11.20 -27.26 -4.35
C ASN A 381 -11.12 -25.89 -3.66
N VAL A 382 -12.08 -24.98 -3.83
CA VAL A 382 -12.09 -23.68 -3.12
C VAL A 382 -12.24 -23.89 -1.62
N ALA A 383 -13.22 -24.70 -1.18
CA ALA A 383 -13.43 -24.99 0.25
C ALA A 383 -12.15 -25.47 0.95
N ALA A 384 -11.42 -26.38 0.31
CA ALA A 384 -10.18 -26.95 0.85
C ALA A 384 -9.00 -25.96 0.83
N SER A 385 -9.05 -24.92 -0.01
CA SER A 385 -7.97 -23.93 -0.13
C SER A 385 -8.12 -22.75 0.84
N VAL A 386 -9.33 -22.46 1.35
CA VAL A 386 -9.59 -21.31 2.23
C VAL A 386 -8.60 -21.26 3.40
N ALA A 387 -8.44 -22.35 4.15
CA ALA A 387 -7.50 -22.39 5.27
C ALA A 387 -6.05 -22.13 4.85
N ALA A 388 -5.61 -22.65 3.70
CA ALA A 388 -4.26 -22.44 3.18
C ALA A 388 -4.03 -21.00 2.69
N ILE A 389 -5.05 -20.37 2.09
CA ILE A 389 -5.03 -18.96 1.70
C ILE A 389 -4.94 -18.10 2.97
N LYS A 390 -5.79 -18.36 3.97
CA LYS A 390 -5.82 -17.61 5.24
C LYS A 390 -4.57 -17.78 6.09
N ALA A 391 -3.89 -18.93 6.02
CA ALA A 391 -2.66 -19.21 6.78
C ALA A 391 -1.54 -18.18 6.58
N ARG A 392 -1.66 -17.32 5.55
CA ARG A 392 -0.69 -16.28 5.22
C ARG A 392 -1.22 -14.86 5.44
N GLY A 393 -2.19 -14.73 6.34
CA GLY A 393 -2.79 -13.47 6.80
C GLY A 393 -3.78 -12.84 5.83
N ASN A 394 -4.17 -13.54 4.77
CA ASN A 394 -5.14 -13.07 3.80
C ASN A 394 -6.56 -13.09 4.39
N GLU A 395 -7.37 -12.09 4.02
CA GLU A 395 -8.82 -12.13 4.22
C GLU A 395 -9.46 -12.73 2.95
N VAL A 396 -10.34 -13.72 3.12
CA VAL A 396 -10.97 -14.43 2.00
C VAL A 396 -12.42 -13.99 1.86
N GLY A 397 -12.77 -13.42 0.71
CA GLY A 397 -14.13 -13.09 0.33
C GLY A 397 -14.74 -14.13 -0.59
N ALA A 398 -16.01 -14.45 -0.39
CA ALA A 398 -16.77 -15.34 -1.26
C ALA A 398 -17.75 -14.56 -2.13
N TYR A 399 -17.65 -14.73 -3.44
CA TYR A 399 -18.59 -14.17 -4.41
C TYR A 399 -19.95 -14.87 -4.35
N ILE A 400 -21.03 -14.10 -4.24
CA ILE A 400 -22.41 -14.59 -4.35
C ILE A 400 -23.20 -13.63 -5.25
N ASN A 401 -23.69 -14.15 -6.38
CA ASN A 401 -24.67 -13.45 -7.20
C ASN A 401 -26.04 -13.50 -6.50
N ILE A 402 -26.57 -12.34 -6.11
CA ILE A 402 -27.85 -12.21 -5.40
C ILE A 402 -28.98 -11.70 -6.28
N GLY A 403 -28.64 -11.13 -7.45
CA GLY A 403 -29.60 -10.59 -8.41
C GLY A 403 -29.97 -11.53 -9.55
N ALA A 404 -29.21 -12.61 -9.76
CA ALA A 404 -29.50 -13.62 -10.77
C ALA A 404 -29.23 -15.05 -10.28
N GLY A 405 -29.97 -16.00 -10.85
CA GLY A 405 -29.69 -17.42 -10.72
C GLY A 405 -28.92 -17.94 -11.92
N GLU A 406 -27.85 -18.68 -11.64
CA GLU A 406 -26.87 -19.16 -12.62
C GLU A 406 -27.02 -20.67 -12.81
N THR A 407 -27.27 -21.12 -14.05
CA THR A 407 -27.56 -22.55 -14.37
C THR A 407 -26.49 -23.55 -13.95
N TYR A 408 -25.26 -23.10 -13.78
CA TYR A 408 -24.09 -23.90 -13.43
C TYR A 408 -23.86 -24.03 -11.91
N ARG A 409 -24.73 -23.44 -11.09
CA ARG A 409 -24.72 -23.60 -9.62
C ARG A 409 -25.52 -24.85 -9.22
N ASP A 410 -25.06 -25.55 -8.21
CA ASP A 410 -25.68 -26.78 -7.69
C ASP A 410 -27.09 -26.55 -7.13
N ASP A 411 -27.36 -25.34 -6.63
CA ASP A 411 -28.65 -24.90 -6.08
C ASP A 411 -29.59 -24.22 -7.10
N PHE A 412 -29.20 -24.13 -8.38
CA PHE A 412 -30.01 -23.44 -9.40
C PHE A 412 -31.45 -23.97 -9.47
N ASN A 413 -31.64 -25.29 -9.35
CA ASN A 413 -32.97 -25.89 -9.37
C ASN A 413 -33.87 -25.42 -8.22
N ALA A 414 -33.29 -25.13 -7.05
CA ALA A 414 -34.02 -24.58 -5.91
C ALA A 414 -34.33 -23.09 -6.11
N MET A 415 -33.48 -22.35 -6.84
CA MET A 415 -33.72 -20.94 -7.16
C MET A 415 -34.79 -20.73 -8.23
N LYS A 416 -34.94 -21.65 -9.20
CA LYS A 416 -35.86 -21.53 -10.36
C LYS A 416 -37.25 -20.94 -10.06
N PRO A 417 -37.95 -21.30 -8.96
CA PRO A 417 -39.26 -20.72 -8.65
C PRO A 417 -39.26 -19.20 -8.44
N PHE A 418 -38.10 -18.63 -8.11
CA PHE A 418 -37.93 -17.20 -7.79
C PHE A 418 -37.30 -16.40 -8.94
N LEU A 419 -37.04 -17.01 -10.09
CA LEU A 419 -36.37 -16.37 -11.23
C LEU A 419 -37.38 -16.01 -12.33
N VAL A 420 -36.98 -15.07 -13.19
CA VAL A 420 -37.68 -14.84 -14.46
C VAL A 420 -37.50 -16.05 -15.38
N LYS A 421 -38.37 -16.19 -16.38
CA LYS A 421 -38.31 -17.30 -17.35
C LYS A 421 -37.35 -17.04 -18.51
N LYS A 422 -37.03 -15.78 -18.77
CA LYS A 422 -36.22 -15.34 -19.90
C LYS A 422 -34.77 -15.23 -19.46
N VAL A 423 -33.87 -15.92 -20.17
CA VAL A 423 -32.42 -15.81 -19.96
C VAL A 423 -31.94 -14.39 -20.23
N TRP A 424 -31.01 -13.91 -19.42
CA TRP A 424 -30.36 -12.61 -19.61
C TRP A 424 -29.49 -12.67 -20.87
N SER A 425 -29.73 -11.76 -21.81
CA SER A 425 -29.05 -11.78 -23.11
C SER A 425 -27.54 -11.54 -23.05
N GLU A 426 -27.05 -10.87 -22.00
CA GLU A 426 -25.63 -10.54 -21.84
C GLU A 426 -24.87 -11.68 -21.16
N TRP A 427 -25.54 -12.44 -20.30
CA TRP A 427 -24.95 -13.51 -19.49
C TRP A 427 -25.70 -14.82 -19.72
N ASP A 428 -25.14 -15.65 -20.61
CA ASP A 428 -25.75 -16.93 -20.97
C ASP A 428 -25.89 -17.84 -19.74
N GLY A 429 -27.08 -18.42 -19.59
CA GLY A 429 -27.40 -19.26 -18.44
C GLY A 429 -27.71 -18.50 -17.14
N GLU A 430 -27.87 -17.17 -17.16
CA GLU A 430 -28.32 -16.37 -16.02
C GLU A 430 -29.76 -15.88 -16.16
N TYR A 431 -30.50 -15.84 -15.05
CA TYR A 431 -31.88 -15.42 -14.98
C TYR A 431 -32.08 -14.49 -13.79
N PHE A 432 -32.60 -13.28 -14.02
CA PHE A 432 -32.87 -12.33 -12.94
C PHE A 432 -33.78 -12.90 -11.85
N VAL A 433 -33.50 -12.53 -10.61
CA VAL A 433 -34.40 -12.74 -9.47
C VAL A 433 -35.66 -11.91 -9.68
N ASN A 434 -36.80 -12.59 -9.67
CA ASN A 434 -38.12 -12.02 -9.95
C ASN A 434 -38.81 -11.48 -8.69
N THR A 435 -38.61 -12.09 -7.53
CA THR A 435 -39.21 -11.71 -6.24
C THR A 435 -38.24 -11.98 -5.09
N THR A 436 -38.13 -11.06 -4.13
CA THR A 436 -37.23 -11.19 -2.96
C THR A 436 -37.95 -11.54 -1.66
N THR A 437 -39.29 -11.57 -1.65
CA THR A 437 -40.12 -11.63 -0.43
C THR A 437 -40.39 -13.04 0.11
N THR A 438 -39.97 -14.12 -0.58
CA THR A 438 -40.12 -15.50 -0.10
C THR A 438 -39.04 -16.43 -0.65
N GLY A 439 -38.50 -17.34 0.17
CA GLY A 439 -37.68 -18.52 -0.21
C GLY A 439 -36.27 -18.26 -0.80
N ILE A 440 -36.08 -17.20 -1.59
CA ILE A 440 -34.77 -16.83 -2.16
C ILE A 440 -33.81 -16.33 -1.08
N VAL A 441 -34.31 -15.65 -0.06
CA VAL A 441 -33.53 -15.20 1.11
C VAL A 441 -32.92 -16.41 1.82
N ASP A 442 -33.71 -17.47 2.04
CA ASP A 442 -33.23 -18.69 2.71
C ASP A 442 -32.12 -19.38 1.90
N LEU A 443 -32.23 -19.36 0.57
CA LEU A 443 -31.18 -19.88 -0.32
C LEU A 443 -29.89 -19.06 -0.22
N MET A 444 -29.99 -17.73 -0.20
CA MET A 444 -28.80 -16.87 -0.01
C MET A 444 -28.19 -17.04 1.38
N LYS A 445 -29.02 -17.13 2.43
CA LYS A 445 -28.56 -17.43 3.80
C LYS A 445 -27.84 -18.77 3.85
N ALA A 446 -28.33 -19.80 3.16
CA ALA A 446 -27.63 -21.09 3.04
C ALA A 446 -26.28 -20.97 2.32
N ARG A 447 -26.17 -20.15 1.28
CA ARG A 447 -24.88 -19.84 0.63
C ARG A 447 -23.93 -19.12 1.58
N ILE A 448 -24.42 -18.16 2.36
CA ILE A 448 -23.65 -17.43 3.39
C ILE A 448 -23.17 -18.40 4.48
N ASP A 449 -24.04 -19.31 4.96
CA ASP A 449 -23.70 -20.32 5.96
C ASP A 449 -22.61 -21.27 5.47
N LYS A 450 -22.67 -21.67 4.20
CA LYS A 450 -21.64 -22.52 3.57
C LYS A 450 -20.26 -21.86 3.62
N VAL A 451 -20.16 -20.58 3.27
CA VAL A 451 -18.86 -19.88 3.23
C VAL A 451 -18.39 -19.46 4.62
N ALA A 452 -19.31 -19.17 5.54
CA ALA A 452 -18.99 -18.99 6.96
C ALA A 452 -18.38 -20.26 7.56
N ALA A 453 -18.93 -21.43 7.25
CA ALA A 453 -18.42 -22.72 7.72
C ALA A 453 -17.00 -23.04 7.20
N TRP A 454 -16.61 -22.49 6.05
CA TRP A 454 -15.24 -22.61 5.52
C TRP A 454 -14.26 -21.64 6.18
N GLY A 455 -14.79 -20.67 6.94
CA GLY A 455 -14.02 -19.61 7.57
C GLY A 455 -13.70 -18.47 6.63
N CYS A 456 -14.51 -18.19 5.60
CA CYS A 456 -14.38 -16.93 4.85
C CYS A 456 -14.55 -15.72 5.79
N ASP A 457 -13.91 -14.61 5.44
CA ASP A 457 -13.97 -13.35 6.20
C ASP A 457 -15.01 -12.39 5.61
N TRP A 458 -15.27 -12.51 4.30
CA TRP A 458 -16.19 -11.65 3.57
C TRP A 458 -17.19 -12.41 2.70
N VAL A 459 -18.31 -11.76 2.43
CA VAL A 459 -19.21 -12.09 1.32
C VAL A 459 -19.33 -10.89 0.40
N GLU A 460 -19.11 -11.09 -0.90
CA GLU A 460 -19.32 -10.09 -1.94
C GLU A 460 -20.63 -10.37 -2.67
N PHE A 461 -21.53 -9.39 -2.67
CA PHE A 461 -22.85 -9.51 -3.29
C PHE A 461 -22.87 -8.90 -4.68
N ASP A 462 -22.88 -9.75 -5.70
CA ASP A 462 -22.93 -9.33 -7.09
C ASP A 462 -24.36 -9.14 -7.59
N ASN A 463 -24.51 -8.31 -8.63
CA ASN A 463 -25.79 -7.90 -9.20
C ASN A 463 -26.76 -7.40 -8.12
N MET A 464 -26.30 -6.59 -7.17
CA MET A 464 -27.16 -6.06 -6.10
C MET A 464 -28.07 -4.90 -6.58
N ASP A 465 -27.89 -4.44 -7.81
CA ASP A 465 -28.50 -3.26 -8.42
C ASP A 465 -29.44 -3.59 -9.59
N TRP A 466 -29.65 -4.87 -9.93
CA TRP A 466 -30.47 -5.29 -11.08
C TRP A 466 -31.88 -4.69 -11.09
N PHE A 467 -32.46 -4.43 -9.92
CA PHE A 467 -33.79 -3.88 -9.78
C PHE A 467 -33.87 -2.36 -10.04
N TYR A 468 -32.74 -1.66 -10.16
CA TYR A 468 -32.73 -0.25 -10.53
C TYR A 468 -32.89 -0.03 -12.05
N ASP A 469 -32.67 -1.06 -12.87
CA ASP A 469 -32.72 -0.96 -14.32
C ASP A 469 -34.15 -1.17 -14.87
N ASP A 470 -34.80 -0.06 -15.24
CA ASP A 470 -36.15 -0.06 -15.81
C ASP A 470 -36.21 -0.68 -17.22
N GLU A 471 -35.12 -0.64 -18.00
CA GLU A 471 -35.05 -1.26 -19.33
C GLU A 471 -34.97 -2.78 -19.22
N SER A 472 -34.09 -3.28 -18.35
CA SER A 472 -34.05 -4.72 -18.03
C SER A 472 -35.38 -5.17 -17.42
N ARG A 473 -35.99 -4.38 -16.54
CA ARG A 473 -37.32 -4.69 -15.99
C ARG A 473 -38.37 -4.87 -17.09
N ALA A 474 -38.43 -3.95 -18.05
CA ALA A 474 -39.35 -4.04 -19.17
C ALA A 474 -39.06 -5.26 -20.07
N THR A 475 -37.78 -5.63 -20.22
CA THR A 475 -37.31 -6.70 -21.10
C THR A 475 -37.48 -8.10 -20.53
N TYR A 476 -37.30 -8.27 -19.22
CA TYR A 476 -37.27 -9.57 -18.53
C TYR A 476 -38.45 -9.79 -17.59
N GLY A 477 -39.13 -8.71 -17.16
CA GLY A 477 -40.39 -8.77 -16.42
C GLY A 477 -40.25 -9.15 -14.94
N PHE A 478 -39.10 -8.89 -14.31
CA PHE A 478 -38.95 -9.10 -12.87
C PHE A 478 -39.82 -8.11 -12.07
N LYS A 479 -40.37 -8.59 -10.94
CA LYS A 479 -41.36 -7.85 -10.14
C LYS A 479 -40.79 -7.15 -8.92
N VAL A 480 -39.55 -7.47 -8.51
CA VAL A 480 -38.86 -6.85 -7.37
C VAL A 480 -38.89 -5.33 -7.47
N THR A 481 -39.54 -4.64 -6.54
CA THR A 481 -39.51 -3.17 -6.44
C THR A 481 -38.14 -2.68 -5.94
N LYS A 482 -37.88 -1.37 -6.04
CA LYS A 482 -36.62 -0.80 -5.53
C LYS A 482 -36.50 -0.98 -4.02
N GLU A 483 -37.60 -0.77 -3.31
CA GLU A 483 -37.72 -0.93 -1.87
C GLU A 483 -37.47 -2.39 -1.44
N GLU A 484 -38.07 -3.36 -2.14
CA GLU A 484 -37.87 -4.79 -1.87
C GLU A 484 -36.44 -5.26 -2.18
N GLY A 485 -35.81 -4.72 -3.22
CA GLY A 485 -34.43 -5.02 -3.58
C GLY A 485 -33.42 -4.48 -2.56
N VAL A 486 -33.63 -3.24 -2.09
CA VAL A 486 -32.83 -2.62 -1.03
C VAL A 486 -32.96 -3.40 0.28
N ALA A 487 -34.20 -3.69 0.70
CA ALA A 487 -34.44 -4.45 1.92
C ALA A 487 -33.78 -5.83 1.86
N TYR A 488 -33.80 -6.47 0.69
CA TYR A 488 -33.20 -7.78 0.47
C TYR A 488 -31.69 -7.79 0.68
N TYR A 489 -30.91 -6.94 0.00
CA TYR A 489 -29.45 -6.98 0.21
C TYR A 489 -29.05 -6.46 1.61
N GLN A 490 -29.86 -5.59 2.23
CA GLN A 490 -29.64 -5.14 3.61
C GLN A 490 -29.80 -6.31 4.58
N GLU A 491 -30.89 -7.08 4.45
CA GLU A 491 -31.11 -8.29 5.24
C GLU A 491 -29.97 -9.31 5.07
N LEU A 492 -29.47 -9.47 3.83
CA LEU A 492 -28.34 -10.37 3.58
C LEU A 492 -27.04 -9.88 4.24
N CYS A 493 -26.74 -8.58 4.18
CA CYS A 493 -25.57 -8.04 4.87
C CYS A 493 -25.70 -8.17 6.40
N ASP A 494 -26.89 -7.89 6.96
CA ASP A 494 -27.15 -8.06 8.39
C ASP A 494 -26.92 -9.52 8.81
N TYR A 495 -27.37 -10.49 8.00
CA TYR A 495 -27.10 -11.91 8.25
C TYR A 495 -25.62 -12.27 8.13
N VAL A 496 -24.87 -11.66 7.20
CA VAL A 496 -23.41 -11.84 7.12
C VAL A 496 -22.73 -11.36 8.40
N HIS A 497 -23.17 -10.22 8.96
CA HIS A 497 -22.68 -9.72 10.24
C HIS A 497 -23.04 -10.63 11.41
N GLU A 498 -24.23 -11.24 11.42
CA GLU A 498 -24.60 -12.25 12.42
C GLU A 498 -23.66 -13.48 12.41
N LYS A 499 -23.05 -13.80 11.27
CA LYS A 499 -22.01 -14.84 11.15
C LYS A 499 -20.61 -14.37 11.55
N GLY A 500 -20.45 -13.12 11.96
CA GLY A 500 -19.16 -12.52 12.30
C GLY A 500 -18.27 -12.25 11.08
N MET A 501 -18.84 -12.26 9.88
CA MET A 501 -18.16 -11.91 8.62
C MET A 501 -18.48 -10.47 8.23
N LYS A 502 -17.77 -9.95 7.23
CA LYS A 502 -17.98 -8.63 6.64
C LYS A 502 -18.69 -8.75 5.28
N CYS A 503 -19.46 -7.74 4.89
CA CYS A 503 -20.17 -7.75 3.61
C CYS A 503 -19.60 -6.68 2.65
N MET A 504 -19.42 -7.06 1.38
CA MET A 504 -18.88 -6.21 0.32
C MET A 504 -19.98 -5.92 -0.71
N ALA A 505 -20.28 -4.65 -0.91
CA ALA A 505 -21.21 -4.21 -1.94
C ALA A 505 -20.52 -4.32 -3.30
N LYS A 506 -21.28 -4.51 -4.37
CA LYS A 506 -20.77 -4.48 -5.72
C LYS A 506 -21.43 -3.36 -6.52
N ASN A 507 -20.62 -2.52 -7.15
CA ASN A 507 -21.01 -1.48 -8.10
C ASN A 507 -21.91 -0.32 -7.58
N THR A 508 -22.57 -0.47 -6.43
CA THR A 508 -23.39 0.58 -5.84
C THR A 508 -23.12 0.77 -4.34
N VAL A 509 -23.32 2.01 -3.89
CA VAL A 509 -23.29 2.41 -2.48
C VAL A 509 -24.64 2.99 -2.03
N GLU A 510 -25.61 3.03 -2.93
CA GLU A 510 -26.95 3.51 -2.64
C GLU A 510 -27.59 2.59 -1.60
N ASN A 511 -28.03 3.15 -0.47
CA ASN A 511 -28.59 2.44 0.68
C ASN A 511 -27.71 1.31 1.26
N ALA A 512 -26.41 1.29 0.96
CA ALA A 512 -25.44 0.30 1.45
C ALA A 512 -24.67 0.77 2.70
N SER A 513 -25.22 1.68 3.51
CA SER A 513 -24.49 2.27 4.63
C SER A 513 -24.11 1.28 5.74
N ASN A 514 -24.75 0.11 5.82
CA ASN A 514 -24.37 -0.99 6.71
C ASN A 514 -23.22 -1.85 6.15
N PHE A 515 -22.84 -1.72 4.87
CA PHE A 515 -21.79 -2.54 4.29
C PHE A 515 -20.39 -2.14 4.76
N ASP A 516 -19.47 -3.10 4.85
CA ASP A 516 -18.09 -2.88 5.32
C ASP A 516 -17.15 -2.40 4.21
N GLY A 517 -17.55 -2.58 2.96
CA GLY A 517 -16.83 -2.10 1.80
C GLY A 517 -17.64 -2.14 0.51
N VAL A 518 -17.05 -1.64 -0.56
CA VAL A 518 -17.58 -1.73 -1.92
C VAL A 518 -16.49 -2.10 -2.92
N LEU A 519 -16.81 -2.98 -3.86
CA LEU A 519 -16.00 -3.30 -5.02
C LEU A 519 -16.68 -2.76 -6.28
N TYR A 520 -15.92 -2.08 -7.12
CA TYR A 520 -16.38 -1.58 -8.42
C TYR A 520 -15.68 -2.28 -9.57
N GLU A 521 -16.45 -2.60 -10.59
CA GLU A 521 -15.93 -2.97 -11.89
C GLU A 521 -15.85 -1.75 -12.80
N SER A 522 -14.72 -1.61 -13.49
CA SER A 522 -14.46 -0.42 -14.28
C SER A 522 -13.67 -0.75 -15.53
N TYR A 523 -13.84 0.09 -16.55
CA TYR A 523 -13.18 -0.06 -17.84
C TYR A 523 -12.58 1.27 -18.25
N LYS A 524 -11.61 1.25 -19.16
CA LYS A 524 -10.93 2.47 -19.62
C LYS A 524 -11.86 3.60 -20.09
N LYS A 525 -12.96 3.25 -20.77
CA LYS A 525 -13.95 4.22 -21.28
C LYS A 525 -14.96 4.64 -20.20
N ASN A 526 -15.08 3.86 -19.14
CA ASN A 526 -16.06 4.05 -18.09
C ASN A 526 -15.39 3.81 -16.73
N MET A 527 -14.51 4.73 -16.34
CA MET A 527 -13.65 4.53 -15.18
C MET A 527 -14.40 4.74 -13.86
N ASN A 528 -15.20 5.81 -13.74
CA ASN A 528 -15.79 6.23 -12.47
C ASN A 528 -17.28 6.54 -12.65
N TRP A 529 -18.04 5.50 -12.99
CA TRP A 529 -19.42 5.63 -13.49
C TRP A 529 -20.48 5.56 -12.40
N TRP A 530 -20.06 5.25 -11.18
CA TRP A 530 -20.89 5.13 -9.99
C TRP A 530 -20.94 6.43 -9.18
N ASP A 531 -21.65 6.43 -8.05
CA ASP A 531 -21.72 7.55 -7.10
C ASP A 531 -20.35 7.82 -6.43
N GLU A 532 -19.53 8.67 -7.05
CA GLU A 532 -18.21 9.09 -6.55
C GLU A 532 -18.30 9.68 -5.13
N ALA A 533 -19.33 10.48 -4.85
CA ALA A 533 -19.49 11.10 -3.54
C ALA A 533 -19.82 10.06 -2.47
N GLY A 534 -20.64 9.05 -2.81
CA GLY A 534 -20.92 7.90 -1.95
C GLY A 534 -19.70 7.03 -1.70
N THR A 535 -18.91 6.75 -2.73
CA THR A 535 -17.63 6.04 -2.58
C THR A 535 -16.68 6.81 -1.67
N GLN A 536 -16.60 8.14 -1.81
CA GLN A 536 -15.77 8.96 -0.93
C GLN A 536 -16.25 8.89 0.52
N ARG A 537 -17.58 8.87 0.77
CA ARG A 537 -18.11 8.67 2.13
C ARG A 537 -17.74 7.31 2.72
N PHE A 538 -17.64 6.25 1.91
CA PHE A 538 -17.12 4.95 2.37
C PHE A 538 -15.66 5.07 2.83
N LEU A 539 -14.80 5.69 2.02
CA LEU A 539 -13.40 5.93 2.38
C LEU A 539 -13.25 6.77 3.64
N ASP A 540 -14.03 7.86 3.76
CA ASP A 540 -14.02 8.75 4.93
C ASP A 540 -14.47 8.04 6.20
N ALA A 541 -15.36 7.04 6.07
CA ALA A 541 -15.79 6.17 7.16
C ALA A 541 -14.78 5.03 7.47
N GLY A 542 -13.65 4.97 6.77
CA GLY A 542 -12.64 3.94 6.94
C GLY A 542 -13.04 2.57 6.35
N LYS A 543 -14.05 2.54 5.47
CA LYS A 543 -14.52 1.32 4.80
C LYS A 543 -13.64 0.98 3.60
N VAL A 544 -13.63 -0.30 3.23
CA VAL A 544 -12.82 -0.80 2.12
C VAL A 544 -13.44 -0.36 0.79
N VAL A 545 -12.63 0.17 -0.12
CA VAL A 545 -13.04 0.44 -1.51
C VAL A 545 -12.07 -0.27 -2.44
N ILE A 546 -12.57 -1.23 -3.21
CA ILE A 546 -11.81 -1.98 -4.21
C ILE A 546 -12.24 -1.53 -5.60
N ILE A 547 -11.28 -1.28 -6.48
CA ILE A 547 -11.53 -1.07 -7.89
C ILE A 547 -10.88 -2.21 -8.67
N ASN A 548 -11.72 -3.00 -9.35
CA ASN A 548 -11.32 -3.99 -10.33
C ASN A 548 -11.41 -3.36 -11.73
N HIS A 549 -10.25 -3.12 -12.35
CA HIS A 549 -10.17 -2.41 -13.63
C HIS A 549 -9.80 -3.33 -14.78
N TYR A 550 -10.62 -3.34 -15.82
CA TYR A 550 -10.49 -4.30 -16.91
C TYR A 550 -9.81 -3.74 -18.16
N ASN A 551 -9.16 -4.67 -18.89
CA ASN A 551 -8.68 -4.48 -20.25
C ASN A 551 -7.86 -3.18 -20.45
N GLU A 552 -6.87 -2.95 -19.59
CA GLU A 552 -6.00 -1.77 -19.66
C GLU A 552 -4.57 -2.15 -20.06
N LYS A 553 -3.97 -1.36 -20.96
CA LYS A 553 -2.59 -1.55 -21.46
C LYS A 553 -1.53 -0.89 -20.58
N LYS A 554 -1.97 -0.04 -19.64
CA LYS A 554 -1.17 0.75 -18.71
C LYS A 554 -1.84 0.81 -17.33
N CYS A 555 -1.94 -0.32 -16.64
CA CYS A 555 -2.64 -0.42 -15.36
C CYS A 555 -2.18 0.61 -14.31
N GLU A 556 -0.87 0.93 -14.25
CA GLU A 556 -0.34 1.97 -13.34
C GLU A 556 -0.95 3.35 -13.61
N ASN A 557 -1.20 3.71 -14.87
CA ASN A 557 -1.82 4.99 -15.20
C ASN A 557 -3.28 5.04 -14.74
N ALA A 558 -4.02 3.93 -14.89
CA ALA A 558 -5.39 3.84 -14.40
C ALA A 558 -5.41 3.96 -12.87
N TYR A 559 -4.52 3.24 -12.17
CA TYR A 559 -4.37 3.32 -10.73
C TYR A 559 -4.13 4.76 -10.24
N LEU A 560 -3.12 5.43 -10.80
CA LEU A 560 -2.79 6.82 -10.43
C LEU A 560 -3.95 7.78 -10.69
N LYS A 561 -4.76 7.53 -11.72
CA LYS A 561 -5.95 8.33 -12.01
C LYS A 561 -7.02 8.16 -10.94
N TYR A 562 -7.31 6.94 -10.48
CA TYR A 562 -8.24 6.74 -9.37
C TYR A 562 -7.73 7.36 -8.06
N LYS A 563 -6.43 7.28 -7.76
CA LYS A 563 -5.85 8.00 -6.61
C LYS A 563 -5.99 9.51 -6.70
N SER A 564 -6.17 10.07 -7.90
CA SER A 564 -6.41 11.50 -8.09
C SER A 564 -7.88 11.89 -7.91
N ILE A 565 -8.80 10.93 -8.04
CA ILE A 565 -10.24 11.12 -7.86
C ILE A 565 -10.57 11.06 -6.36
N TYR A 566 -10.10 10.01 -5.68
CA TYR A 566 -10.48 9.72 -4.30
C TYR A 566 -9.49 10.24 -3.26
N LYS A 567 -10.02 10.81 -2.17
CA LYS A 567 -9.29 11.20 -0.96
C LYS A 567 -9.22 10.01 0.00
N GLY A 568 -8.23 9.14 -0.16
CA GLY A 568 -8.05 7.98 0.71
C GLY A 568 -7.28 6.88 0.01
N ASN A 569 -7.04 5.77 0.70
CA ASN A 569 -6.44 4.60 0.09
C ASN A 569 -7.53 3.69 -0.44
N ILE A 570 -7.67 3.65 -1.76
CA ILE A 570 -8.38 2.59 -2.46
C ILE A 570 -7.47 1.37 -2.57
N SER A 571 -8.08 0.19 -2.62
CA SER A 571 -7.46 -1.03 -3.11
C SER A 571 -7.73 -1.15 -4.61
N PHE A 572 -6.75 -1.68 -5.35
CA PHE A 572 -6.83 -1.71 -6.81
C PHE A 572 -6.25 -3.01 -7.37
N ILE A 573 -6.96 -3.59 -8.33
CA ILE A 573 -6.48 -4.69 -9.17
C ILE A 573 -6.81 -4.31 -10.62
N CYS A 574 -5.93 -4.69 -11.54
CA CYS A 574 -6.13 -4.37 -12.94
C CYS A 574 -5.81 -5.55 -13.83
N GLU A 575 -6.71 -5.86 -14.74
CA GLU A 575 -6.54 -6.83 -15.78
C GLU A 575 -5.73 -6.22 -16.92
N ASP A 576 -4.45 -6.61 -17.04
CA ASP A 576 -3.52 -6.01 -17.98
C ASP A 576 -3.64 -6.68 -19.35
N ALA A 577 -4.03 -5.90 -20.36
CA ALA A 577 -4.30 -6.39 -21.71
C ALA A 577 -3.04 -6.79 -22.50
N LYS A 578 -1.83 -6.51 -21.99
CA LYS A 578 -0.58 -6.98 -22.60
C LYS A 578 -0.08 -8.25 -21.94
N LEU A 579 -0.32 -8.40 -20.64
CA LEU A 579 0.10 -9.56 -19.87
C LEU A 579 -0.97 -10.66 -19.85
N GLU A 580 -2.19 -10.34 -20.27
CA GLU A 580 -3.35 -11.23 -20.31
C GLU A 580 -3.64 -11.89 -18.95
N LYS A 581 -3.49 -11.10 -17.88
CA LYS A 581 -3.72 -11.52 -16.49
C LYS A 581 -3.92 -10.31 -15.58
N TYR A 582 -4.33 -10.56 -14.34
CA TYR A 582 -4.33 -9.53 -13.32
C TYR A 582 -2.92 -9.08 -12.90
N VAL A 583 -2.81 -7.77 -12.67
CA VAL A 583 -1.72 -7.09 -11.99
C VAL A 583 -2.26 -6.57 -10.67
N HIS A 584 -1.62 -6.99 -9.59
CA HIS A 584 -2.01 -6.62 -8.23
C HIS A 584 -1.24 -5.38 -7.79
N PHE A 585 -1.96 -4.38 -7.29
CA PHE A 585 -1.35 -3.18 -6.78
C PHE A 585 -1.23 -3.31 -5.26
N ASN A 586 0.01 -3.53 -4.81
CA ASN A 586 0.45 -3.37 -3.42
C ASN A 586 1.01 -1.95 -3.20
N LYS A 587 0.42 -0.96 -3.88
CA LYS A 587 0.87 0.44 -3.90
C LYS A 587 -0.27 1.35 -3.43
#